data_AF-A0A2A5H9I3-F1
#
_entry.id   AF-A0A2A5H9I3-F1
#
_cell.length_a   1.000
_cell.length_b   1.000
_cell.length_c   1.000
_cell.angle_alpha   90.00
_cell.angle_beta   90.00
_cell.angle_gamma   90.00
#
_symmetry.space_group_name_H-M   'P 1'
#
loop_
_entity.id
_entity.type
_entity.pdbx_description
1 polymer ?
#
loop_
_entity_poly.entity_id
_entity_poly.type
_entity_poly.pdbx_seq_one_letter_code
_entity_poly.pdbx_strand_id
1 'polypeptide(L)' 'MNRDVAAVIVEKSLSSYQLLGEVVFLVGESCSEEEAAKIRQGVARAIGYMDTFVLERIFKESPDLRDYELKGGE' A
#
# COMPACT_ATOMS: atom_id res chain seq x y z
N MET A 1 -19.59 -3.56 1.62
CA MET A 1 -19.18 -2.27 0.99
C MET A 1 -19.76 -2.19 -0.42
N ASN A 2 -19.93 -1.01 -1.04
CA ASN A 2 -20.21 -0.94 -2.48
C ASN A 2 -18.95 -1.41 -3.25
N ARG A 3 -19.09 -2.33 -4.22
CA ARG A 3 -17.96 -2.91 -4.96
C ARG A 3 -17.13 -1.87 -5.71
N ASP A 4 -17.76 -0.86 -6.32
CA ASP A 4 -17.05 0.18 -7.06
C ASP A 4 -16.21 1.04 -6.13
N VAL A 5 -16.73 1.33 -4.92
CA VAL A 5 -15.98 2.02 -3.87
C VAL A 5 -14.82 1.15 -3.37
N ALA A 6 -15.04 -0.16 -3.20
CA ALA A 6 -14.00 -1.08 -2.79
C ALA A 6 -12.85 -1.15 -3.82
N ALA A 7 -13.18 -1.20 -5.11
CA ALA A 7 -12.19 -1.20 -6.20
C ALA A 7 -11.35 0.09 -6.19
N VAL A 8 -11.97 1.26 -6.03
CA VAL A 8 -11.24 2.53 -5.92
C VAL A 8 -10.32 2.55 -4.69
N ILE A 9 -10.77 2.02 -3.54
CA ILE A 9 -9.92 1.96 -2.34
C ILE A 9 -8.72 1.05 -2.58
N VAL A 10 -8.90 -0.11 -3.22
CA VAL A 10 -7.81 -1.03 -3.57
C VAL A 10 -6.81 -0.32 -4.50
N GLU A 11 -7.28 0.29 -5.59
CA GLU A 11 -6.45 1.02 -6.55
C GLU A 11 -5.62 2.12 -5.89
N LYS A 12 -6.25 2.95 -5.03
CA LYS A 12 -5.55 4.03 -4.33
C LYS A 12 -4.57 3.52 -3.28
N SER A 13 -4.87 2.41 -2.63
CA SER A 13 -3.95 1.78 -1.67
C SER A 13 -2.72 1.24 -2.37
N LEU A 14 -2.88 0.52 -3.48
CA LEU A 14 -1.77 0.01 -4.30
C LEU A 14 -0.91 1.14 -4.86
N SER A 15 -1.53 2.20 -5.36
CA SER A 15 -0.82 3.40 -5.83
C SER A 15 -0.01 4.04 -4.69
N SER A 16 -0.57 4.07 -3.48
CA SER A 16 0.12 4.59 -2.30
C SER A 16 1.31 3.71 -1.90
N TYR A 17 1.22 2.39 -2.05
CA TYR A 17 2.36 1.48 -1.79
C TYR A 17 3.54 1.77 -2.72
N GLN A 18 3.27 2.01 -4.00
CA GLN A 18 4.31 2.39 -4.97
C GLN A 18 5.00 3.69 -4.56
N LEU A 19 4.24 4.74 -4.28
CA LEU A 19 4.77 6.04 -3.84
C LEU A 19 5.56 5.94 -2.54
N LEU A 20 5.09 5.16 -1.57
CA LEU A 20 5.80 4.92 -0.32
C LEU A 20 7.13 4.17 -0.55
N GLY A 21 7.15 3.22 -1.48
CA GLY A 21 8.37 2.55 -1.92
C GLY A 21 9.38 3.52 -2.54
N GLU A 22 8.92 4.42 -3.41
CA GLU A 22 9.75 5.47 -4.01
C GLU A 22 10.33 6.42 -2.95
N VAL A 23 9.54 6.83 -1.97
CA VAL A 23 10.02 7.66 -0.85
C VAL A 23 11.12 6.94 -0.07
N VAL A 24 10.93 5.65 0.25
CA VAL A 24 11.96 4.85 0.94
C VAL A 24 13.24 4.78 0.12
N PHE A 25 13.13 4.58 -1.19
CA PHE A 25 14.28 4.55 -2.10
C PHE A 25 15.03 5.89 -2.11
N LEU A 26 14.33 7.00 -2.35
CA LEU A 26 14.94 8.33 -2.42
C LEU A 26 15.60 8.76 -1.12
N VAL A 27 14.98 8.45 0.02
CA VAL A 27 15.56 8.71 1.35
C VAL A 27 16.81 7.84 1.57
N GLY A 28 16.81 6.59 1.09
CA GLY A 28 17.98 5.72 1.15
C GLY A 28 19.19 6.29 0.39
N GLU A 29 18.96 6.97 -0.73
CA GLU A 29 20.02 7.59 -1.53
C GLU A 29 20.50 8.94 -0.98
N SER A 30 19.65 9.66 -0.22
CA SER A 30 19.88 11.07 0.11
C SER A 30 20.12 11.36 1.59
N CYS A 31 19.83 10.42 2.49
CA CYS A 31 19.90 10.62 3.94
C CYS A 31 20.91 9.69 4.61
N SER A 32 21.19 9.96 5.90
CA SER A 32 21.98 9.04 6.71
C SER A 32 21.26 7.70 6.90
N GLU A 33 22.02 6.63 7.18
CA GLU A 33 21.45 5.30 7.42
C GLU A 33 20.44 5.29 8.58
N GLU A 34 20.69 6.08 9.63
CA GLU A 34 19.80 6.20 10.79
C GLU A 34 18.45 6.83 10.41
N GLU A 35 18.47 7.91 9.61
CA GLU A 35 17.26 8.56 9.11
C GLU A 35 16.49 7.65 8.16
N ALA A 36 17.19 7.01 7.22
CA ALA A 36 16.59 6.05 6.30
C ALA A 36 15.96 4.85 7.04
N ALA A 37 16.55 4.39 8.13
CA ALA A 37 15.98 3.34 8.97
C ALA A 37 14.67 3.78 9.65
N LYS A 38 14.61 5.01 10.19
CA LYS A 38 13.39 5.57 10.80
C LYS A 38 12.25 5.69 9.79
N ILE A 39 12.56 6.19 8.58
CA ILE A 39 11.56 6.32 7.50
C ILE A 39 11.08 4.95 7.03
N ARG A 40 11.98 3.98 6.78
CA ARG A 40 11.61 2.60 6.44
C ARG A 40 10.66 1.98 7.47
N GLN A 41 10.94 2.18 8.75
CA GLN A 41 10.07 1.69 9.83
C GLN A 41 8.69 2.38 9.83
N GLY A 42 8.64 3.69 9.58
CA GLY A 42 7.39 4.43 9.45
C GLY A 42 6.54 3.92 8.29
N VAL A 43 7.15 3.77 7.12
CA VAL A 43 6.49 3.27 5.91
C VAL A 43 6.00 1.84 6.09
N ALA A 44 6.82 0.95 6.64
CA ALA A 44 6.42 -0.44 6.90
C ALA A 44 5.19 -0.52 7.83
N ARG A 45 5.08 0.34 8.84
CA ARG A 45 3.89 0.43 9.71
C ARG A 45 2.66 0.93 8.96
N ALA A 46 2.81 1.92 8.09
CA ALA A 46 1.70 2.44 7.30
C ALA A 46 1.15 1.39 6.31
N ILE A 47 2.05 0.68 5.60
CA ILE A 47 1.69 -0.43 4.71
C ILE A 47 1.00 -1.53 5.52
N GLY A 48 1.58 -1.96 6.64
CA GLY A 48 0.98 -2.99 7.48
C GLY A 48 -0.42 -2.63 7.99
N TYR A 49 -0.66 -1.36 8.34
CA TYR A 49 -2.01 -0.91 8.72
C TYR A 49 -3.00 -1.00 7.56
N MET A 50 -2.60 -0.53 6.36
CA MET A 50 -3.44 -0.58 5.17
C MET A 50 -3.78 -2.04 4.79
N ASP A 51 -2.80 -2.94 4.81
CA ASP A 51 -2.99 -4.36 4.54
C ASP A 51 -3.97 -5.00 5.52
N THR A 52 -3.68 -4.92 6.83
CA THR A 52 -4.44 -5.66 7.84
C THR A 52 -5.86 -5.12 8.04
N PHE A 53 -6.05 -3.80 7.98
CA PHE A 53 -7.33 -3.20 8.40
C PHE A 53 -8.19 -2.70 7.25
N VAL A 54 -7.59 -2.37 6.11
CA VAL A 54 -8.32 -1.84 4.95
C VAL A 54 -8.48 -2.93 3.90
N LEU A 55 -7.37 -3.42 3.33
CA LEU A 55 -7.39 -4.34 2.21
C LEU A 55 -7.88 -5.73 2.60
N GLU A 56 -7.42 -6.29 3.71
CA GLU A 56 -7.91 -7.59 4.19
C GLU A 56 -9.43 -7.61 4.40
N ARG A 57 -10.00 -6.50 4.89
CA ARG A 57 -11.45 -6.38 5.07
C ARG A 57 -12.16 -6.34 3.72
N ILE A 58 -11.64 -5.55 2.78
CA ILE A 58 -12.18 -5.47 1.42
C ILE A 58 -12.13 -6.85 0.76
N PHE A 59 -11.00 -7.56 0.82
CA PHE A 59 -10.86 -8.87 0.19
C PHE A 59 -11.71 -9.96 0.84
N LYS A 60 -12.05 -9.85 2.13
CA LYS A 60 -13.03 -10.74 2.78
C LYS A 60 -14.46 -10.48 2.24
N GLU A 61 -14.82 -9.22 1.98
CA GLU A 61 -16.13 -8.83 1.47
C GLU A 61 -16.26 -8.95 -0.07
N SER A 62 -15.14 -8.87 -0.80
CA SER A 62 -15.08 -8.90 -2.28
C SER A 62 -13.80 -9.60 -2.73
N PRO A 63 -13.76 -10.94 -2.67
CA PRO A 63 -12.55 -11.73 -2.97
C PRO A 63 -12.04 -11.58 -4.40
N ASP A 64 -12.90 -11.22 -5.36
CA ASP A 64 -12.54 -10.99 -6.77
C ASP A 64 -11.58 -9.81 -6.95
N LEU A 65 -11.59 -8.85 -6.02
CA LEU A 65 -10.67 -7.72 -6.05
C LEU A 65 -9.24 -8.08 -5.62
N ARG A 66 -9.01 -9.30 -5.11
CA ARG A 66 -7.67 -9.77 -4.75
C ARG A 66 -6.79 -9.99 -5.97
N ASP A 67 -7.38 -10.42 -7.09
CA ASP A 67 -6.67 -10.59 -8.36
C ASP A 67 -6.46 -9.26 -9.10
N TYR A 68 -7.13 -8.18 -8.65
CA TYR A 68 -6.91 -6.81 -9.13
C TYR A 68 -5.50 -6.31 -8.77
N GLU A 69 -4.91 -6.79 -7.65
CA GLU A 69 -3.52 -6.51 -7.26
C GLU A 69 -2.50 -7.01 -8.29
N LEU A 70 -2.80 -8.11 -9.01
CA LEU A 70 -1.85 -8.79 -9.89
C LEU A 70 -1.89 -8.29 -11.34
N LYS A 71 -2.99 -7.65 -11.76
CA LYS A 71 -3.22 -7.27 -13.16
C LYS A 71 -3.15 -5.77 -13.43
N GLY A 72 -2.89 -4.95 -12.41
CA GLY A 72 -2.62 -3.53 -12.60
C GLY A 72 -3.81 -2.74 -13.17
N GLY A 73 -5.03 -3.07 -12.73
CA GLY A 73 -6.26 -2.29 -12.95
C GLY A 73 -6.36 -1.58 -14.30
N GLU A 74 -6.68 -2.33 -15.36
CA GLU A 74 -7.12 -1.77 -16.65
C GLU A 74 -8.60 -1.33 -16.62
#